data_AF-A0A7W6MY89-F1
#
_entry.id   AF-A0A7W6MY89-F1
#
_cell.length_a   1.000
_cell.length_b   1.000
_cell.length_c   1.000
_cell.angle_alpha   90.00
_cell.angle_beta   90.00
_cell.angle_gamma   90.00
#
_symmetry.space_group_name_H-M   'P 1'
#
loop_
_entity.id
_entity.type
_entity.pdbx_description
1 polymer ?
#
loop_
_entity_poly.entity_id
_entity_poly.type
_entity_poly.pdbx_seq_one_letter_code
_entity_poly.pdbx_strand_id
1 'polypeptide(L)'
;MNSHLFSADMKLADVIHADYSLLLLLHRFGINLGFGDKTVRECCEANHVSCTLFLMICNVYSNEQYLPTEKEIEGIGTDVDQLIAYLKNSHSYYLENRMLSIQEQLKEISEGCEQQHQQILNLFFNEYKNEVIRHFDYEEVTVFPYISNMVKGARPGDYEIGVFRENHSNIDDKLNDLKNIIMKYLPGDTLSDMRIRVLFGIFALEEDLSKHSLIEDKILIPLVMKLEQRYAKQ
;
A
#
# COMPACT_ATOMS: atom_id res chain seq x y z
N MET A 1 1.60 12.20 17.59
CA MET A 1 1.53 12.73 16.21
C MET A 1 2.69 13.70 16.03
N ASN A 2 3.72 13.29 15.28
CA ASN A 2 4.82 14.16 14.92
C ASN A 2 4.29 15.21 13.94
N SER A 3 4.33 16.48 14.31
CA SER A 3 3.91 17.61 13.46
C SER A 3 5.01 18.03 12.47
N HIS A 4 6.08 17.26 12.34
CA HIS A 4 7.23 17.58 11.49
C HIS A 4 7.29 16.61 10.32
N LEU A 5 7.28 17.17 9.11
CA LEU A 5 7.52 16.44 7.88
C LEU A 5 8.98 15.96 7.85
N PHE A 6 9.18 14.78 7.26
CA PHE A 6 10.52 14.27 7.01
C PHE A 6 11.22 15.10 5.95
N SER A 7 12.56 15.18 6.05
CA SER A 7 13.38 15.92 5.12
C SER A 7 14.57 15.10 4.64
N ALA A 8 15.12 15.51 3.50
CA ALA A 8 16.20 14.80 2.80
C ALA A 8 17.49 14.66 3.63
N ASP A 9 17.73 15.59 4.56
CA ASP A 9 18.97 15.68 5.33
C ASP A 9 18.87 14.94 6.68
N MET A 10 17.69 14.41 7.04
CA MET A 10 17.54 13.51 8.19
C MET A 10 18.25 12.18 7.93
N LYS A 11 18.80 11.56 8.99
CA LYS A 11 19.26 10.17 8.90
C LYS A 11 18.08 9.26 8.61
N LEU A 12 18.25 8.32 7.67
CA LEU A 12 17.16 7.41 7.32
C LEU A 12 16.74 6.54 8.53
N ALA A 13 17.69 6.19 9.39
CA ALA A 13 17.41 5.50 10.66
C ALA A 13 16.48 6.32 11.57
N ASP A 14 16.68 7.64 11.68
CA ASP A 14 15.85 8.51 12.53
C ASP A 14 14.43 8.64 11.98
N VAL A 15 14.28 8.71 10.66
CA VAL A 15 12.97 8.71 9.98
C VAL A 15 12.21 7.42 10.29
N ILE A 16 12.87 6.27 10.20
CA ILE A 16 12.27 4.97 10.52
C ILE A 16 11.97 4.83 12.01
N HIS A 17 12.80 5.39 12.89
CA HIS A 17 12.50 5.39 14.33
C HIS A 17 11.31 6.28 14.68
N ALA A 18 11.11 7.38 13.95
CA ALA A 18 9.94 8.24 14.12
C ALA A 18 8.64 7.55 13.69
N ASP A 19 8.70 6.66 12.70
CA ASP A 19 7.60 5.79 12.30
C ASP A 19 8.12 4.47 11.70
N TYR A 20 8.00 3.39 12.48
CA TYR A 20 8.53 2.08 12.11
C TYR A 20 7.79 1.46 10.91
N SER A 21 6.57 1.92 10.61
CA SER A 21 5.79 1.41 9.47
C SER A 21 6.48 1.71 8.12
N LEU A 22 7.34 2.73 8.08
CA LEU A 22 8.14 3.11 6.92
C LEU A 22 9.18 2.06 6.50
N LEU A 23 9.47 1.07 7.36
CA LEU A 23 10.36 -0.05 7.00
C LEU A 23 9.90 -0.77 5.74
N LEU A 24 8.58 -0.90 5.53
CA LEU A 24 8.02 -1.57 4.36
C LEU A 24 8.24 -0.77 3.07
N LEU A 25 8.32 0.56 3.16
CA LEU A 25 8.62 1.41 2.01
C LEU A 25 10.00 1.13 1.43
N LEU A 26 10.99 0.84 2.29
CA LEU A 26 12.35 0.56 1.84
C LEU A 26 12.36 -0.57 0.82
N HIS A 27 11.72 -1.69 1.13
CA HIS A 27 11.61 -2.83 0.23
C HIS A 27 10.88 -2.46 -1.07
N ARG A 28 9.78 -1.71 -1.00
CA ARG A 28 9.00 -1.28 -2.16
C ARG A 28 9.76 -0.35 -3.10
N PHE A 29 10.70 0.43 -2.56
CA PHE A 29 11.61 1.29 -3.31
C PHE A 29 12.93 0.61 -3.68
N GLY A 30 13.16 -0.65 -3.30
CA GLY A 30 14.42 -1.36 -3.55
C GLY A 30 15.60 -0.90 -2.69
N ILE A 31 15.32 -0.19 -1.58
CA ILE A 31 16.33 0.24 -0.60
C ILE A 31 16.53 -0.88 0.41
N ASN A 32 17.75 -1.39 0.50
CA ASN A 32 18.10 -2.42 1.48
C ASN A 32 18.49 -1.81 2.85
N LEU A 33 18.26 -2.58 3.92
CA LEU A 33 18.83 -2.28 5.23
C LEU A 33 20.36 -2.31 5.20
N GLY A 34 21.01 -1.75 6.22
CA GLY A 34 22.48 -1.63 6.28
C GLY A 34 23.02 -0.35 5.63
N PHE A 35 22.19 0.70 5.54
CA PHE A 35 22.57 2.01 5.01
C PHE A 35 23.47 2.84 5.95
N GLY A 36 23.75 2.38 7.17
CA GLY A 36 24.61 3.06 8.15
C GLY A 36 24.06 4.42 8.55
N ASP A 37 24.95 5.41 8.72
CA ASP A 37 24.57 6.79 9.06
C ASP A 37 24.21 7.63 7.83
N LYS A 38 23.71 7.03 6.74
CA LYS A 38 23.30 7.81 5.56
C LYS A 38 22.00 8.57 5.81
N THR A 39 21.93 9.75 5.23
CA THR A 39 20.72 10.56 5.13
C THR A 39 19.72 9.96 4.15
N VAL A 40 18.46 10.41 4.19
CA VAL A 40 17.43 10.01 3.21
C VAL A 40 17.93 10.30 1.79
N ARG A 41 18.53 11.48 1.56
CA ARG A 41 19.10 11.87 0.26
C ARG A 41 20.14 10.87 -0.23
N GLU A 42 21.15 10.59 0.58
CA GLU A 42 22.25 9.68 0.22
C GLU A 42 21.74 8.26 -0.04
N CYS A 43 20.71 7.81 0.68
CA CYS A 43 20.08 6.52 0.44
C CYS A 43 19.30 6.51 -0.88
N CYS A 44 18.52 7.54 -1.16
CA CYS A 44 17.77 7.64 -2.42
C CYS A 44 18.73 7.69 -3.62
N GLU A 45 19.77 8.52 -3.56
CA GLU A 45 20.80 8.63 -4.60
C GLU A 45 21.52 7.31 -4.85
N ALA A 46 21.91 6.59 -3.79
CA ALA A 46 22.62 5.31 -3.90
C ALA A 46 21.76 4.19 -4.50
N ASN A 47 20.43 4.29 -4.44
CA ASN A 47 19.49 3.29 -4.96
C ASN A 47 18.73 3.77 -6.20
N HIS A 48 19.12 4.91 -6.79
CA HIS A 48 18.44 5.52 -7.94
C HIS A 48 16.94 5.78 -7.74
N VAL A 49 16.57 6.14 -6.51
CA VAL A 49 15.20 6.50 -6.12
C VAL A 49 15.06 8.02 -6.11
N SER A 50 13.92 8.54 -6.59
CA SER A 50 13.60 9.95 -6.44
C SER A 50 13.40 10.31 -4.97
N CYS A 51 14.29 11.14 -4.43
CA CYS A 51 14.21 11.59 -3.05
C CYS A 51 12.93 12.39 -2.78
N THR A 52 12.46 13.16 -3.77
CA THR A 52 11.19 13.89 -3.68
C THR A 52 10.00 12.95 -3.55
N LEU A 53 9.92 11.94 -4.42
CA LEU A 53 8.86 10.93 -4.35
C LEU A 53 8.90 10.15 -3.03
N PHE A 54 10.08 9.66 -2.64
CA PHE A 54 10.25 8.90 -1.41
C PHE A 54 9.76 9.69 -0.19
N LEU A 55 10.18 10.95 -0.04
CA LEU A 55 9.74 11.81 1.06
C LEU A 55 8.24 12.11 1.03
N MET A 56 7.67 12.33 -0.16
CA MET A 56 6.23 12.54 -0.30
C MET A 56 5.46 11.32 0.18
N ILE A 57 5.87 10.11 -0.24
CA ILE A 57 5.24 8.86 0.21
C ILE A 57 5.43 8.71 1.72
N CYS A 58 6.63 8.88 2.28
CA CYS A 58 6.84 8.79 3.73
C CYS A 58 5.92 9.75 4.51
N ASN A 59 5.77 11.00 4.03
CA ASN A 59 4.94 11.99 4.70
C ASN A 59 3.45 11.69 4.61
N VAL A 60 2.94 11.21 3.46
CA VAL A 60 1.53 10.77 3.34
C VAL A 60 1.29 9.53 4.19
N TYR A 61 2.24 8.60 4.20
CA TYR A 61 2.15 7.34 4.94
C TYR A 61 2.08 7.58 6.46
N SER A 62 3.00 8.39 7.00
CA SER A 62 3.10 8.68 8.43
C SER A 62 2.14 9.75 8.94
N ASN A 63 1.55 10.56 8.05
CA ASN A 63 0.66 11.65 8.45
C ASN A 63 -0.56 11.76 7.52
N GLU A 64 -1.69 11.21 7.97
CA GLU A 64 -2.96 11.28 7.24
C GLU A 64 -3.49 12.71 7.03
N GLN A 65 -3.04 13.69 7.80
CA GLN A 65 -3.40 15.09 7.61
C GLN A 65 -2.51 15.79 6.57
N TYR A 66 -1.38 15.18 6.20
CA TYR A 66 -0.56 15.71 5.13
C TYR A 66 -1.30 15.55 3.80
N LEU A 67 -1.41 16.68 3.09
CA LEU A 67 -1.99 16.80 1.77
C LEU A 67 -0.93 17.44 0.88
N PRO A 68 -0.34 16.69 -0.07
CA PRO A 68 0.60 17.27 -1.03
C PRO A 68 -0.06 18.43 -1.77
N THR A 69 0.65 19.55 -1.86
CA THR A 69 0.23 20.70 -2.65
C THR A 69 0.29 20.38 -4.15
N GLU A 70 -0.45 21.13 -4.97
CA GLU A 70 -0.41 20.94 -6.43
C GLU A 70 1.02 21.01 -7.00
N LYS A 71 1.85 21.92 -6.46
CA LYS A 71 3.24 22.08 -6.90
C LYS A 71 4.11 20.88 -6.54
N GLU A 72 3.90 20.30 -5.35
CA GLU A 72 4.59 19.08 -4.94
C GLU A 72 4.21 17.92 -5.86
N ILE A 73 2.92 17.75 -6.15
CA ILE A 73 2.41 16.70 -7.05
C ILE A 73 2.97 16.87 -8.46
N GLU A 74 2.99 18.10 -9.00
CA GLU A 74 3.60 18.37 -10.31
C GLU A 74 5.09 18.00 -10.36
N GLY A 75 5.80 18.15 -9.24
CA GLY A 75 7.21 17.75 -9.10
C GLY A 75 7.44 16.24 -9.23
N ILE A 76 6.40 15.41 -9.05
CA ILE A 76 6.46 13.95 -9.22
C ILE A 76 6.29 13.53 -10.68
N GLY A 77 5.87 14.42 -11.59
CA GLY A 77 5.56 14.05 -12.97
C GLY A 77 6.69 13.32 -13.72
N THR A 78 7.96 13.60 -13.40
CA THR A 78 9.13 12.90 -13.97
C THR A 78 9.41 11.53 -13.34
N ASP A 79 8.83 11.26 -12.18
CA ASP A 79 9.05 10.06 -11.36
C ASP A 79 7.81 9.16 -11.30
N VAL A 80 6.81 9.41 -12.15
CA VAL A 80 5.56 8.62 -12.22
C VAL A 80 5.80 7.12 -12.44
N ASP A 81 6.82 6.75 -13.20
CA ASP A 81 7.20 5.35 -13.39
C ASP A 81 7.69 4.71 -12.07
N GLN A 82 8.39 5.47 -11.22
CA GLN A 82 8.79 5.01 -9.89
C GLN A 82 7.60 4.91 -8.93
N LEU A 83 6.61 5.82 -9.04
CA LEU A 83 5.37 5.73 -8.27
C LEU A 83 4.56 4.47 -8.66
N ILE A 84 4.42 4.19 -9.95
CA ILE A 84 3.76 2.95 -10.43
C ILE A 84 4.55 1.72 -9.97
N ALA A 85 5.87 1.74 -10.06
CA ALA A 85 6.70 0.64 -9.58
C ALA A 85 6.51 0.40 -8.06
N TYR A 86 6.45 1.47 -7.26
CA TYR A 86 6.16 1.38 -5.83
C TYR A 86 4.80 0.72 -5.55
N LEU A 87 3.74 1.11 -6.27
CA LEU A 87 2.40 0.53 -6.11
C LEU A 87 2.39 -0.96 -6.48
N LYS A 88 2.96 -1.32 -7.65
CA LYS A 88 3.10 -2.72 -8.07
C LYS A 88 3.90 -3.57 -7.10
N ASN A 89 5.01 -3.06 -6.58
CA ASN A 89 5.80 -3.75 -5.57
C ASN A 89 5.01 -3.94 -4.26
N SER A 90 4.08 -3.03 -3.96
CA SER A 90 3.13 -3.19 -2.85
C SER A 90 2.16 -4.35 -3.14
N HIS A 91 1.60 -4.44 -4.35
CA HIS A 91 0.68 -5.53 -4.73
C HIS A 91 1.34 -6.90 -4.58
N SER A 92 2.54 -7.07 -5.14
CA SER A 92 3.32 -8.32 -5.01
C SER A 92 3.56 -8.66 -3.54
N TYR A 93 3.94 -7.68 -2.71
CA TYR A 93 4.13 -7.91 -1.27
C TYR A 93 2.84 -8.37 -0.57
N TYR A 94 1.70 -7.74 -0.86
CA TYR A 94 0.43 -8.13 -0.25
C TYR A 94 0.03 -9.55 -0.66
N LEU A 95 0.06 -9.85 -1.97
CA LEU A 95 -0.43 -11.12 -2.51
C LEU A 95 0.51 -12.29 -2.23
N GLU A 96 1.82 -12.10 -2.40
CA GLU A 96 2.83 -13.17 -2.38
C GLU A 96 3.52 -13.32 -1.02
N ASN A 97 3.33 -12.38 -0.10
CA ASN A 97 3.92 -12.47 1.23
C ASN A 97 2.85 -12.41 2.32
N ARG A 98 2.15 -11.28 2.45
CA ARG A 98 1.29 -11.03 3.61
C ARG A 98 0.05 -11.90 3.64
N MET A 99 -0.68 -11.97 2.52
CA MET A 99 -1.88 -12.78 2.45
C MET A 99 -1.58 -14.27 2.49
N LEU A 100 -0.49 -14.73 1.87
CA LEU A 100 -0.06 -16.12 1.99
C LEU A 100 0.25 -16.47 3.45
N SER A 101 1.02 -15.62 4.15
CA SER A 101 1.36 -15.86 5.55
C SER A 101 0.11 -15.91 6.45
N ILE A 102 -0.83 -14.98 6.26
CA ILE A 102 -2.09 -14.98 7.01
C ILE A 102 -2.91 -16.23 6.69
N GLN A 103 -2.96 -16.67 5.43
CA GLN A 103 -3.68 -17.88 5.03
C GLN A 103 -3.14 -19.13 5.72
N GLU A 104 -1.81 -19.27 5.79
CA GLU A 104 -1.13 -20.38 6.48
C GLU A 104 -1.40 -20.34 7.99
N GLN A 105 -1.31 -19.16 8.60
CA GLN A 105 -1.58 -18.98 10.02
C GLN A 105 -3.04 -19.23 10.37
N LEU A 106 -3.99 -18.81 9.53
CA LEU A 106 -5.42 -19.10 9.69
C LEU A 106 -5.68 -20.60 9.68
N LYS A 107 -5.01 -21.34 8.78
CA LYS A 107 -5.09 -22.79 8.74
C LYS A 107 -4.62 -23.38 10.08
N GLU A 108 -3.43 -22.99 10.53
CA GLU A 108 -2.81 -23.47 11.78
C GLU A 108 -3.70 -23.23 13.02
N ILE A 109 -4.24 -22.02 13.20
CA ILE A 109 -5.09 -21.73 14.38
C ILE A 109 -6.47 -22.43 14.32
N SER A 110 -6.86 -22.92 13.13
CA SER A 110 -8.15 -23.56 12.90
C SER A 110 -8.09 -25.09 12.95
N GLU A 111 -6.91 -25.71 12.95
CA GLU A 111 -6.78 -27.18 12.84
C GLU A 111 -7.54 -27.97 13.91
N GLY A 112 -7.57 -27.46 15.14
CA GLY A 112 -8.30 -28.05 16.27
C GLY A 112 -9.77 -27.64 16.38
N CYS A 113 -10.26 -26.76 15.49
CA CYS A 113 -11.65 -26.29 15.52
C CYS A 113 -12.59 -27.28 14.80
N GLU A 114 -13.89 -27.19 15.08
CA GLU A 114 -14.90 -27.88 14.27
C GLU A 114 -14.79 -27.51 12.79
N GLN A 115 -15.08 -28.47 11.90
CA GLN A 115 -14.94 -28.30 10.45
C GLN A 115 -15.71 -27.08 9.92
N GLN A 116 -16.88 -26.78 10.49
CA GLN A 116 -17.67 -25.62 10.10
C GLN A 116 -16.93 -24.30 10.37
N HIS A 117 -16.27 -24.15 11.52
CA HIS A 117 -15.49 -22.95 11.84
C HIS A 117 -14.27 -22.79 10.91
N GLN A 118 -13.60 -23.90 10.58
CA GLN A 118 -12.50 -23.90 9.60
C GLN A 118 -12.98 -23.42 8.22
N GLN A 119 -14.13 -23.92 7.77
CA GLN A 119 -14.71 -23.53 6.48
C GLN A 119 -15.09 -22.04 6.44
N ILE A 120 -15.69 -21.54 7.53
CA ILE A 120 -16.08 -20.14 7.65
C ILE A 120 -14.85 -19.23 7.57
N LEU A 121 -13.80 -19.47 8.36
CA LEU A 121 -12.58 -18.66 8.33
C LEU A 121 -11.95 -18.60 6.93
N ASN A 122 -11.82 -19.76 6.29
CA ASN A 122 -11.26 -19.85 4.94
C ASN A 122 -12.14 -19.14 3.91
N LEU A 123 -13.47 -19.23 4.02
CA LEU A 123 -14.38 -18.55 3.12
C LEU A 123 -14.21 -17.03 3.21
N PHE A 124 -14.32 -16.46 4.41
CA PHE A 124 -14.19 -15.01 4.62
C PHE A 124 -12.85 -14.47 4.13
N PHE A 125 -11.74 -15.16 4.46
CA PHE A 125 -10.42 -14.72 4.04
C PHE A 125 -10.22 -14.84 2.52
N ASN A 126 -10.68 -15.93 1.89
CA ASN A 126 -10.56 -16.09 0.44
C ASN A 126 -11.43 -15.08 -0.33
N GLU A 127 -12.62 -14.77 0.17
CA GLU A 127 -13.47 -13.73 -0.43
C GLU A 127 -12.79 -12.36 -0.41
N TYR A 128 -12.19 -11.99 0.73
CA TYR A 128 -11.41 -10.77 0.86
C TYR A 128 -10.19 -10.76 -0.08
N LYS A 129 -9.39 -11.83 -0.06
CA LYS A 129 -8.22 -11.99 -0.95
C LYS A 129 -8.60 -11.83 -2.42
N ASN A 130 -9.69 -12.46 -2.86
CA ASN A 130 -10.15 -12.38 -4.24
C ASN A 130 -10.62 -10.98 -4.63
N GLU A 131 -11.12 -10.18 -3.68
CA GLU A 131 -11.48 -8.78 -3.92
C GLU A 131 -10.25 -7.92 -4.15
N VAL A 132 -9.24 -8.05 -3.29
CA VAL A 132 -7.95 -7.38 -3.47
C VAL A 132 -7.28 -7.78 -4.78
N ILE A 133 -7.29 -9.07 -5.14
CA ILE A 133 -6.75 -9.53 -6.44
C ILE A 133 -7.45 -8.85 -7.62
N ARG A 134 -8.79 -8.77 -7.61
CA ARG A 134 -9.54 -8.12 -8.70
C ARG A 134 -9.24 -6.63 -8.80
N HIS A 135 -9.05 -5.97 -7.66
CA HIS A 135 -8.70 -4.56 -7.61
C HIS A 135 -7.32 -4.31 -8.22
N PHE A 136 -6.29 -5.03 -7.76
CA PHE A 136 -4.94 -4.92 -8.31
C PHE A 136 -4.85 -5.33 -9.79
N ASP A 137 -5.60 -6.35 -10.22
CA ASP A 137 -5.67 -6.74 -11.63
C ASP A 137 -6.24 -5.61 -12.50
N TYR A 138 -7.29 -4.91 -12.03
CA TYR A 138 -7.83 -3.75 -12.72
C TYR A 138 -6.80 -2.63 -12.86
N GLU A 139 -6.06 -2.33 -11.80
CA GLU A 139 -4.99 -1.34 -11.84
C GLU A 139 -3.86 -1.73 -12.80
N GLU A 140 -3.38 -2.97 -12.71
CA GLU A 140 -2.23 -3.42 -13.49
C GLU A 140 -2.53 -3.57 -14.98
N VAL A 141 -3.74 -3.97 -15.33
CA VAL A 141 -4.16 -4.21 -16.72
C VAL A 141 -4.78 -2.96 -17.37
N THR A 142 -5.38 -2.06 -16.58
CA THR A 142 -6.09 -0.89 -17.10
C THR A 142 -5.47 0.43 -16.67
N VAL A 143 -5.38 0.68 -15.36
CA VAL A 143 -5.02 2.00 -14.81
C VAL A 143 -3.56 2.34 -15.10
N PHE A 144 -2.61 1.49 -14.71
CA PHE A 144 -1.18 1.77 -14.90
C PHE A 144 -0.79 1.85 -16.38
N PRO A 145 -1.28 0.98 -17.29
CA PRO A 145 -1.03 1.15 -18.73
C PRO A 145 -1.59 2.46 -19.28
N TYR A 146 -2.78 2.90 -18.84
CA TYR A 146 -3.32 4.20 -19.21
C TYR A 146 -2.39 5.34 -18.78
N ILE A 147 -1.94 5.34 -17.52
CA ILE A 147 -1.03 6.36 -16.99
C ILE A 147 0.31 6.36 -17.75
N SER A 148 0.90 5.18 -17.99
CA SER A 148 2.14 5.07 -18.75
C SER A 148 2.00 5.62 -20.19
N ASN A 149 0.85 5.44 -20.84
CA ASN A 149 0.60 6.03 -22.16
C ASN A 149 0.47 7.55 -22.09
N MET A 150 -0.26 8.06 -21.09
CA MET A 150 -0.44 9.50 -20.85
C MET A 150 0.89 10.22 -20.64
N VAL A 151 1.85 9.58 -19.96
CA VAL A 151 3.19 10.15 -19.74
C VAL A 151 4.02 10.17 -21.03
N LYS A 152 3.77 9.22 -21.95
CA LYS A 152 4.48 9.08 -23.24
C LYS A 152 3.94 9.95 -24.38
N GLY A 153 2.96 10.82 -24.14
CA GLY A 153 2.38 11.64 -25.22
C GLY A 153 1.08 11.11 -25.80
N ALA A 154 0.61 9.93 -25.38
CA ALA A 154 -0.54 9.26 -25.98
C ALA A 154 -1.71 9.24 -25.01
N ARG A 155 -2.82 9.91 -25.35
CA ARG A 155 -4.07 9.84 -24.60
C ARG A 155 -5.00 8.79 -25.26
N PRO A 156 -5.24 7.64 -24.62
CA PRO A 156 -6.32 6.74 -25.03
C PRO A 156 -7.66 7.45 -24.88
N GLY A 157 -8.53 7.38 -25.89
CA GLY A 157 -9.79 8.13 -25.92
C GLY A 157 -10.90 7.58 -25.02
N ASP A 158 -10.78 6.33 -24.56
CA ASP A 158 -11.90 5.58 -23.96
C ASP A 158 -11.80 5.41 -22.44
N TYR A 159 -10.85 6.08 -21.79
CA TYR A 159 -10.62 5.96 -20.35
C TYR A 159 -10.17 7.28 -19.72
N GLU A 160 -10.61 7.55 -18.49
CA GLU A 160 -10.20 8.68 -17.68
C GLU A 160 -9.99 8.22 -16.23
N ILE A 161 -9.04 8.84 -15.52
CA ILE A 161 -8.75 8.47 -14.14
C ILE A 161 -9.92 8.73 -13.19
N GLY A 162 -10.88 9.57 -13.58
CA GLY A 162 -12.14 9.76 -12.86
C GLY A 162 -12.91 8.46 -12.67
N VAL A 163 -12.85 7.54 -13.64
CA VAL A 163 -13.49 6.21 -13.55
C VAL A 163 -12.83 5.34 -12.48
N PHE A 164 -11.50 5.41 -12.35
CA PHE A 164 -10.80 4.73 -11.25
C PHE A 164 -11.24 5.29 -9.90
N ARG A 165 -11.24 6.63 -9.75
CA ARG A 165 -11.63 7.29 -8.49
C ARG A 165 -13.04 6.95 -8.03
N GLU A 166 -14.00 6.83 -8.94
CA GLU A 166 -15.38 6.47 -8.59
C GLU A 166 -15.53 5.01 -8.15
N ASN A 167 -14.69 4.12 -8.70
CA ASN A 167 -14.71 2.69 -8.42
C ASN A 167 -13.70 2.26 -7.35
N HIS A 168 -12.89 3.18 -6.83
CA HIS A 168 -11.90 2.93 -5.78
C HIS A 168 -12.64 2.59 -4.48
N SER A 169 -12.99 1.31 -4.34
CA SER A 169 -13.79 0.78 -3.25
C SER A 169 -12.94 0.62 -2.00
N ASN A 170 -13.55 0.88 -0.84
CA ASN A 170 -12.95 0.54 0.44
C ASN A 170 -12.96 -0.99 0.62
N ILE A 171 -11.83 -1.66 0.43
CA ILE A 171 -11.72 -3.13 0.52
C ILE A 171 -11.79 -3.61 1.99
N ASP A 172 -11.77 -2.69 2.96
CA ASP A 172 -11.54 -2.98 4.39
C ASP A 172 -12.70 -3.70 5.10
N ASP A 173 -13.95 -3.57 4.63
CA ASP A 173 -15.13 -3.93 5.42
C ASP A 173 -15.20 -5.42 5.83
N LYS A 174 -14.65 -6.32 5.00
CA LYS A 174 -14.73 -7.79 5.22
C LYS A 174 -13.75 -8.34 6.26
N LEU A 175 -12.67 -7.63 6.57
CA LEU A 175 -11.70 -8.09 7.58
C LEU A 175 -12.27 -8.00 9.00
N ASN A 176 -13.25 -7.12 9.23
CA ASN A 176 -13.88 -6.95 10.54
C ASN A 176 -14.61 -8.20 11.01
N ASP A 177 -15.32 -8.88 10.12
CA ASP A 177 -16.00 -10.13 10.45
C ASP A 177 -14.99 -11.25 10.77
N LEU A 178 -13.94 -11.37 9.96
CA LEU A 178 -12.88 -12.35 10.20
C LEU A 178 -12.20 -12.14 11.56
N LYS A 179 -11.80 -10.90 11.87
CA LYS A 179 -11.23 -10.53 13.18
C LYS A 179 -12.19 -10.89 14.31
N ASN A 180 -13.47 -10.57 14.17
CA ASN A 180 -14.50 -10.90 15.16
C ASN A 180 -14.66 -12.41 15.37
N ILE A 181 -14.61 -13.20 14.30
CA ILE A 181 -14.69 -14.67 14.37
C ILE A 181 -13.53 -15.22 15.21
N ILE A 182 -12.30 -14.79 14.90
CA ILE A 182 -11.08 -15.22 15.60
C ILE A 182 -11.12 -14.83 17.09
N MET A 183 -11.57 -13.61 17.41
CA MET A 183 -11.61 -13.12 18.79
C MET A 183 -12.69 -13.76 19.66
N LYS A 184 -13.88 -14.06 19.09
CA LYS A 184 -15.08 -14.40 19.88
C LYS A 184 -15.45 -15.87 19.85
N TYR A 185 -15.14 -16.59 18.76
CA TYR A 185 -15.75 -17.89 18.49
C TYR A 185 -14.75 -19.05 18.41
N LEU A 186 -13.46 -18.77 18.19
CA LEU A 186 -12.46 -19.84 18.24
C LEU A 186 -12.22 -20.26 19.71
N PRO A 187 -12.24 -21.57 20.03
CA PRO A 187 -12.24 -22.08 21.41
C PRO A 187 -10.99 -21.65 22.18
N GLY A 188 -11.13 -21.20 23.43
CA GLY A 188 -10.02 -20.62 24.19
C GLY A 188 -9.11 -21.66 24.86
N ASP A 189 -8.08 -22.13 24.17
CA ASP A 189 -6.98 -22.93 24.74
C ASP A 189 -5.74 -23.01 23.83
N THR A 190 -4.58 -23.28 24.44
CA THR A 190 -3.19 -23.55 23.95
C THR A 190 -2.55 -22.71 22.84
N LEU A 191 -3.33 -22.04 21.98
CA LEU A 191 -2.87 -21.30 20.79
C LEU A 191 -3.07 -19.78 20.91
N SER A 192 -3.24 -19.26 22.13
CA SER A 192 -3.52 -17.83 22.37
C SER A 192 -2.51 -16.91 21.67
N ASP A 193 -1.22 -17.22 21.79
CA ASP A 193 -0.15 -16.41 21.18
C ASP A 193 -0.22 -16.43 19.64
N MET A 194 -0.55 -17.58 19.04
CA MET A 194 -0.67 -17.69 17.59
C MET A 194 -1.85 -16.89 17.07
N ARG A 195 -3.00 -16.93 17.74
CA ARG A 195 -4.17 -16.13 17.36
C ARG A 195 -3.92 -14.63 17.46
N ILE A 196 -3.24 -14.21 18.52
CA ILE A 196 -2.81 -12.81 18.68
C ILE A 196 -1.91 -12.40 17.51
N ARG A 197 -0.95 -13.26 17.12
CA ARG A 197 -0.09 -13.01 15.94
C ARG A 197 -0.87 -12.89 14.64
N VAL A 198 -1.85 -13.79 14.39
CA VAL A 198 -2.70 -13.72 13.18
C VAL A 198 -3.49 -12.42 13.17
N LEU A 199 -4.10 -12.04 14.30
CA LEU A 199 -4.85 -10.80 14.43
C LEU A 199 -3.96 -9.58 14.15
N PHE A 200 -2.75 -9.51 14.74
CA PHE A 200 -1.79 -8.45 14.41
C PHE A 200 -1.43 -8.43 12.92
N GLY A 201 -1.26 -9.61 12.31
CA GLY A 201 -1.01 -9.74 10.88
C GLY A 201 -2.13 -9.15 10.02
N ILE A 202 -3.39 -9.42 10.39
CA ILE A 202 -4.58 -8.88 9.71
C ILE A 202 -4.71 -7.37 9.91
N PHE A 203 -4.56 -6.85 11.14
CA PHE A 203 -4.60 -5.41 11.40
C PHE A 203 -3.52 -4.67 10.62
N ALA A 204 -2.29 -5.19 10.60
CA ALA A 204 -1.20 -4.58 9.87
C ALA A 204 -1.34 -4.69 8.35
N LEU A 205 -2.10 -5.66 7.83
CA LEU A 205 -2.44 -5.73 6.40
C LEU A 205 -3.47 -4.65 6.04
N GLU A 206 -4.53 -4.54 6.84
CA GLU A 206 -5.59 -3.52 6.68
C GLU A 206 -5.02 -2.11 6.74
N GLU A 207 -4.18 -1.82 7.75
CA GLU A 207 -3.53 -0.51 7.87
C GLU A 207 -2.67 -0.18 6.65
N ASP A 208 -1.85 -1.13 6.18
CA ASP A 208 -0.95 -0.91 5.05
C ASP A 208 -1.71 -0.78 3.71
N LEU A 209 -2.80 -1.52 3.50
CA LEU A 209 -3.68 -1.34 2.35
C LEU A 209 -4.39 0.03 2.39
N SER A 210 -4.83 0.47 3.57
CA SER A 210 -5.39 1.82 3.73
C SER A 210 -4.37 2.91 3.38
N LYS A 211 -3.10 2.73 3.78
CA LYS A 211 -2.02 3.65 3.36
C LYS A 211 -1.75 3.57 1.86
N HIS A 212 -1.85 2.40 1.23
CA HIS A 212 -1.73 2.24 -0.21
C HIS A 212 -2.80 3.05 -0.95
N SER A 213 -4.07 2.86 -0.60
CA SER A 213 -5.19 3.65 -1.13
C SER A 213 -5.01 5.15 -0.91
N LEU A 214 -4.44 5.55 0.24
CA LEU A 214 -4.13 6.95 0.52
C LEU A 214 -3.09 7.55 -0.45
N ILE A 215 -2.09 6.78 -0.85
CA ILE A 215 -1.09 7.19 -1.84
C ILE A 215 -1.75 7.38 -3.22
N GLU A 216 -2.67 6.49 -3.58
CA GLU A 216 -3.41 6.59 -4.83
C GLU A 216 -4.31 7.83 -4.85
N ASP A 217 -5.10 8.01 -3.80
CA ASP A 217 -6.05 9.11 -3.67
C ASP A 217 -5.38 10.49 -3.60
N LYS A 218 -4.24 10.59 -2.90
CA LYS A 218 -3.57 11.89 -2.65
C LYS A 218 -2.46 12.22 -3.62
N ILE A 219 -1.89 11.23 -4.32
CA ILE A 219 -0.74 11.43 -5.21
C ILE A 219 -1.08 11.00 -6.63
N LEU A 220 -1.38 9.71 -6.84
CA LEU A 220 -1.55 9.15 -8.19
C LEU A 220 -2.72 9.82 -8.94
N ILE A 221 -3.90 9.81 -8.34
CA ILE A 221 -5.12 10.34 -8.98
C ILE A 221 -4.97 11.83 -9.30
N PRO A 222 -4.58 12.72 -8.35
CA PRO A 222 -4.39 14.14 -8.66
C PRO A 222 -3.31 14.40 -9.72
N LEU A 223 -2.21 13.63 -9.71
CA LEU A 223 -1.15 13.72 -10.71
C LEU A 223 -1.71 13.46 -12.12
N VAL A 224 -2.46 12.37 -12.27
CA VAL A 224 -3.01 11.95 -13.57
C VAL A 224 -4.09 12.92 -14.04
N MET A 225 -4.97 13.40 -13.15
CA MET A 225 -5.96 14.43 -13.49
C MET A 225 -5.30 15.71 -14.04
N LYS A 226 -4.14 16.11 -13.50
CA LYS A 226 -3.38 17.25 -14.03
C LYS A 226 -2.77 16.95 -15.39
N LEU A 227 -2.28 15.72 -15.62
CA LEU A 227 -1.81 15.29 -16.94
C LEU A 227 -2.94 15.35 -17.97
N GLU A 228 -4.13 14.81 -17.66
CA GLU A 228 -5.32 14.86 -18.52
C GLU A 228 -5.72 16.29 -18.91
N GLN A 229 -5.70 17.22 -17.96
CA GLN A 229 -5.98 18.64 -18.21
C GLN A 229 -4.97 19.31 -19.15
N ARG A 230 -3.69 18.89 -19.12
CA ARG A 230 -2.67 19.41 -20.04
C ARG A 230 -2.91 18.95 -21.48
N TYR A 231 -3.39 17.72 -21.68
CA TYR A 231 -3.78 17.23 -23.01
C TYR A 231 -5.07 17.85 -23.54
N ALA A 232 -6.04 18.15 -22.68
CA ALA A 232 -7.28 18.81 -23.10
C ALA A 232 -7.09 20.26 -23.56
N LYS A 233 -5.95 20.88 -23.25
CA LYS A 233 -5.58 22.26 -23.62
C LYS A 233 -4.67 22.34 -24.86
N GLN A 234 -4.22 21.21 -25.40
CA GLN A 234 -3.45 21.12 -26.64
C GLN A 234 -4.37 20.86 -27.82
#